data_AF-A0AAN6GE81-F1
#
_entry.id   AF-A0AAN6GE81-F1
#
_cell.length_a   1.000
_cell.length_b   1.000
_cell.length_c   1.000
_cell.angle_alpha   90.00
_cell.angle_beta   90.00
_cell.angle_gamma   90.00
#
_symmetry.space_group_name_H-M   'P 1'
#
loop_
_entity.id
_entity.type
_entity.pdbx_description
1 polymer ?
#
loop_
_entity_poly.entity_id
_entity_poly.type
_entity_poly.pdbx_seq_one_letter_code
_entity_poly.pdbx_strand_id
1 'polypeptide(L)'
;MAAPTASKRRPRVLLVNDDGPPSSTSPHVLPLYEAFRALGWDVTVVLPSGQRSWGSMAFSIKGNLPVWYYYPLARNHHGAHPDTATSWSAERRQVQHERGEIGEWVLIDGSPTTATNVGLFNADLLFGADSHPVQRNLSATPPQPPFASFADLVVSGPNFGRNTGTAFALSSGTLGAALSGSLAGVKSIAVSYGHFAGNSGPQRPAFPPPTSSSSSSSTSTTNPANTTEPVQTDPSAGHIVRSPPAPEHVEQLATDLTVRIVQRLWDEWEDGVQCYSVNVPLSWTLEEPKIYWTRMWENLYPRLFKQVTADELATAEARGQPIVRSERDSTRPQPKLHLTFAPPMGCMLAPEALPEGTDIWALMNGWVSVVRLCANYAHVDGPASSSASAQKLEQAWTDAAVVADGAPQRAAPGTRWML
;
A
#
# COMPACT_ATOMS: atom_id res chain seq x y z
N MET A 1 5.44 13.59 -37.72
CA MET A 1 4.85 14.54 -36.76
C MET A 1 3.66 13.87 -36.12
N ALA A 2 3.76 13.48 -34.84
CA ALA A 2 2.63 12.93 -34.11
C ALA A 2 1.57 14.04 -33.94
N ALA A 3 0.30 13.72 -34.21
CA ALA A 3 -0.79 14.65 -34.00
C ALA A 3 -0.81 15.12 -32.53
N PRO A 4 -1.10 16.40 -32.25
CA PRO A 4 -1.24 16.86 -30.87
C PRO A 4 -2.37 16.06 -30.22
N THR A 5 -2.03 15.25 -29.22
CA THR A 5 -3.00 14.53 -28.40
C THR A 5 -3.93 15.56 -27.77
N ALA A 6 -5.23 15.45 -28.01
CA ALA A 6 -6.23 16.28 -27.35
C ALA A 6 -5.98 16.22 -25.84
N SER A 7 -5.84 17.38 -25.17
CA SER A 7 -5.49 17.41 -23.74
C SER A 7 -6.55 16.63 -22.96
N LYS A 8 -6.16 15.49 -22.36
CA LYS A 8 -7.07 14.71 -21.51
C LYS A 8 -7.62 15.60 -20.40
N ARG A 9 -8.90 15.40 -20.05
CA ARG A 9 -9.53 16.09 -18.93
C ARG A 9 -8.75 15.78 -17.64
N ARG A 10 -8.60 16.79 -16.78
CA ARG A 10 -8.04 16.62 -15.42
C ARG A 10 -8.91 15.63 -14.62
N PRO A 11 -8.30 14.69 -13.88
CA PRO A 11 -9.06 13.73 -13.10
C PRO A 11 -9.72 14.40 -11.89
N ARG A 12 -10.87 13.88 -11.50
CA ARG A 12 -11.39 14.00 -10.13
C ARG A 12 -10.77 12.87 -9.32
N VAL A 13 -10.01 13.20 -8.29
CA VAL A 13 -9.22 12.25 -7.52
C VAL A 13 -9.86 12.04 -6.16
N LEU A 14 -10.07 10.79 -5.80
CA LEU A 14 -10.26 10.39 -4.40
C LEU A 14 -8.89 9.98 -3.83
N LEU A 15 -8.38 10.77 -2.89
CA LEU A 15 -7.16 10.47 -2.15
C LEU A 15 -7.52 9.74 -0.85
N VAL A 16 -6.93 8.56 -0.67
CA VAL A 16 -7.07 7.71 0.51
C VAL A 16 -5.69 7.32 1.04
N ASN A 17 -5.59 6.76 2.25
CA ASN A 17 -4.38 6.10 2.76
C ASN A 17 -4.75 5.11 3.87
N ASP A 18 -3.74 4.43 4.43
CA ASP A 18 -3.87 3.61 5.64
C ASP A 18 -3.14 4.13 6.87
N ASP A 19 -2.40 5.24 6.76
CA ASP A 19 -1.71 5.86 7.89
C ASP A 19 -2.59 6.86 8.67
N GLY A 20 -3.68 7.34 8.08
CA GLY A 20 -4.60 8.33 8.66
C GLY A 20 -4.25 9.78 8.33
N PRO A 21 -4.75 10.77 9.09
CA PRO A 21 -4.47 12.19 8.86
C PRO A 21 -3.01 12.58 9.22
N PRO A 22 -2.57 13.80 8.85
CA PRO A 22 -1.21 14.29 9.09
C PRO A 22 -0.77 14.11 10.53
N SER A 23 0.33 13.37 10.71
CA SER A 23 0.85 12.94 11.99
C SER A 23 2.30 12.44 11.82
N SER A 24 2.99 12.14 12.91
CA SER A 24 4.32 11.52 12.85
C SER A 24 4.33 10.14 12.17
N THR A 25 3.16 9.52 11.96
CA THR A 25 2.96 8.26 11.24
C THR A 25 2.36 8.43 9.85
N SER A 26 1.87 9.63 9.50
CA SER A 26 1.33 9.94 8.17
C SER A 26 1.89 11.27 7.64
N PRO A 27 3.20 11.38 7.44
CA PRO A 27 3.81 12.65 7.02
C PRO A 27 3.58 12.99 5.54
N HIS A 28 3.19 12.03 4.71
CA HIS A 28 3.28 12.19 3.24
C HIS A 28 1.95 12.52 2.54
N VAL A 29 0.80 12.31 3.18
CA VAL A 29 -0.51 12.52 2.54
C VAL A 29 -0.81 14.00 2.26
N LEU A 30 -0.40 14.90 3.17
CA LEU A 30 -0.60 16.34 3.04
C LEU A 30 0.26 16.95 1.92
N PRO A 31 1.58 16.66 1.83
CA PRO A 31 2.38 17.06 0.67
C PRO A 31 1.82 16.59 -0.67
N LEU A 32 1.35 15.34 -0.76
CA LEU A 32 0.78 14.82 -2.01
C LEU A 32 -0.54 15.55 -2.37
N TYR A 33 -1.40 15.81 -1.38
CA TYR A 33 -2.61 16.59 -1.55
C TYR A 33 -2.30 18.00 -2.10
N GLU A 34 -1.37 18.72 -1.46
CA GLU A 34 -0.95 20.05 -1.89
C GLU A 34 -0.40 20.04 -3.32
N ALA A 35 0.40 19.03 -3.66
CA ALA A 35 0.99 18.90 -4.99
C ALA A 35 -0.05 18.59 -6.09
N PHE A 36 -1.04 17.73 -5.82
CA PHE A 36 -2.16 17.52 -6.75
C PHE A 36 -3.03 18.77 -6.90
N ARG A 37 -3.28 19.51 -5.82
CA ARG A 37 -4.00 20.79 -5.86
C ARG A 37 -3.24 21.83 -6.68
N ALA A 38 -1.91 21.88 -6.56
CA ALA A 38 -1.04 22.75 -7.35
C ALA A 38 -1.06 22.42 -8.86
N LEU A 39 -1.27 21.16 -9.25
CA LEU A 39 -1.57 20.77 -10.63
C LEU A 39 -2.97 21.23 -11.12
N GLY A 40 -3.79 21.76 -10.21
CA GLY A 40 -5.17 22.15 -10.48
C GLY A 40 -6.10 20.96 -10.68
N TRP A 41 -5.79 19.82 -10.06
CA TRP A 41 -6.67 18.66 -9.98
C TRP A 41 -7.76 18.87 -8.93
N ASP A 42 -8.92 18.25 -9.15
CA ASP A 42 -9.99 18.21 -8.17
C ASP A 42 -9.72 17.03 -7.23
N VAL A 43 -9.48 17.28 -5.94
CA VAL A 43 -8.99 16.29 -4.98
C VAL A 43 -9.90 16.26 -3.77
N THR A 44 -10.59 15.14 -3.60
CA THR A 44 -11.42 14.82 -2.44
C THR A 44 -10.66 13.83 -1.57
N VAL A 45 -10.68 14.03 -0.25
CA VAL A 45 -9.88 13.21 0.69
C VAL A 45 -10.79 12.53 1.70
N VAL A 46 -10.70 11.19 1.78
CA VAL A 46 -11.42 10.37 2.76
C VAL A 46 -10.45 9.36 3.35
N LEU A 47 -10.10 9.52 4.62
CA LEU A 47 -9.07 8.69 5.28
C LEU A 47 -9.66 7.93 6.47
N PRO A 48 -9.03 6.82 6.90
CA PRO A 48 -9.17 6.35 8.26
C PRO A 48 -8.82 7.46 9.26
N SER A 49 -9.49 7.49 10.42
CA SER A 49 -9.24 8.45 11.51
C SER A 49 -7.90 8.24 12.23
N GLY A 50 -7.18 7.16 11.91
CA GLY A 50 -5.85 6.85 12.43
C GLY A 50 -5.22 5.69 11.67
N GLN A 51 -4.04 5.26 12.12
CA GLN A 51 -3.26 4.22 11.43
C GLN A 51 -3.98 2.86 11.42
N ARG A 52 -4.11 2.25 10.23
CA ARG A 52 -4.81 0.97 9.96
C ARG A 52 -3.99 0.06 9.03
N SER A 53 -2.72 -0.17 9.36
CA SER A 53 -1.83 -1.04 8.56
C SER A 53 -2.17 -2.54 8.70
N TRP A 54 -1.64 -3.37 7.80
CA TRP A 54 -1.83 -4.84 7.78
C TRP A 54 -3.29 -5.33 7.64
N GLY A 55 -4.18 -4.47 7.14
CA GLY A 55 -5.60 -4.78 6.98
C GLY A 55 -6.00 -5.43 5.65
N SER A 56 -5.07 -5.56 4.69
CA SER A 56 -5.37 -6.00 3.32
C SER A 56 -6.57 -5.20 2.75
N MET A 57 -7.49 -5.89 2.06
CA MET A 57 -8.74 -5.34 1.54
C MET A 57 -9.94 -5.53 2.50
N ALA A 58 -9.72 -5.62 3.81
CA ALA A 58 -10.82 -5.83 4.76
C ALA A 58 -11.75 -4.60 4.85
N PHE A 59 -13.07 -4.82 4.88
CA PHE A 59 -14.08 -3.80 5.17
C PHE A 59 -14.41 -3.76 6.67
N SER A 60 -14.71 -2.57 7.20
CA SER A 60 -15.28 -2.38 8.53
C SER A 60 -16.79 -2.63 8.48
N ILE A 61 -17.21 -3.86 8.80
CA ILE A 61 -18.61 -4.31 8.67
C ILE A 61 -19.39 -4.35 10.00
N LYS A 62 -18.73 -4.15 11.14
CA LYS A 62 -19.36 -4.22 12.47
C LYS A 62 -19.62 -2.83 13.03
N GLY A 63 -20.85 -2.59 13.49
CA GLY A 63 -21.26 -1.35 14.12
C GLY A 63 -21.60 -0.23 13.14
N ASN A 64 -21.94 0.94 13.68
CA ASN A 64 -22.04 2.17 12.89
C ASN A 64 -20.63 2.69 12.60
N LEU A 65 -20.46 3.42 11.50
CA LEU A 65 -19.18 4.03 11.10
C LEU A 65 -19.14 5.51 11.54
N PRO A 66 -18.39 5.87 12.60
CA PRO A 66 -18.14 7.27 12.95
C PRO A 66 -17.45 8.04 11.82
N VAL A 67 -17.85 9.31 11.67
CA VAL A 67 -17.34 10.24 10.65
C VAL A 67 -16.99 11.57 11.32
N TRP A 68 -15.87 12.16 10.92
CA TRP A 68 -15.46 13.51 11.29
C TRP A 68 -15.01 14.29 10.06
N TYR A 69 -15.02 15.61 10.19
CA TYR A 69 -14.40 16.51 9.23
C TYR A 69 -13.02 16.91 9.72
N TYR A 70 -12.07 17.02 8.80
CA TYR A 70 -10.69 17.38 9.10
C TYR A 70 -10.22 18.51 8.17
N TYR A 71 -9.69 19.57 8.77
CA TYR A 71 -9.25 20.78 8.10
C TYR A 71 -7.72 20.90 8.25
N PRO A 72 -6.95 20.34 7.29
CA PRO A 72 -5.48 20.35 7.39
C PRO A 72 -4.95 21.78 7.39
N LEU A 73 -3.97 22.02 8.27
CA LEU A 73 -3.19 23.25 8.29
C LEU A 73 -2.04 23.13 7.30
N ALA A 74 -1.78 24.18 6.53
CA ALA A 74 -0.63 24.25 5.62
C ALA A 74 0.67 23.88 6.35
N ARG A 75 1.53 23.08 5.71
CA ARG A 75 2.84 22.66 6.25
C ARG A 75 2.79 21.84 7.55
N ASN A 76 1.62 21.42 8.04
CA ASN A 76 1.51 20.61 9.25
C ASN A 76 1.63 19.10 8.96
N HIS A 77 2.64 18.70 8.18
CA HIS A 77 2.78 17.33 7.66
C HIS A 77 2.85 16.30 8.78
N HIS A 78 3.53 16.62 9.87
CA HIS A 78 3.74 15.72 11.01
C HIS A 78 2.69 15.88 12.13
N GLY A 79 1.67 16.73 11.96
CA GLY A 79 0.68 17.01 13.01
C GLY A 79 1.28 17.65 14.27
N ALA A 80 2.38 18.39 14.13
CA ALA A 80 3.12 19.00 15.25
C ALA A 80 2.69 20.44 15.55
N HIS A 81 1.85 21.05 14.70
CA HIS A 81 1.34 22.40 14.93
C HIS A 81 0.51 22.46 16.23
N PRO A 82 0.64 23.51 17.07
CA PRO A 82 -0.11 23.62 18.33
C PRO A 82 -1.63 23.49 18.15
N ASP A 83 -2.14 24.01 17.03
CA ASP A 83 -3.57 23.98 16.72
C ASP A 83 -4.05 22.69 16.03
N THR A 84 -3.21 21.65 15.89
CA THR A 84 -3.59 20.40 15.17
C THR A 84 -4.90 19.78 15.71
N ALA A 85 -5.15 19.86 17.02
CA ALA A 85 -6.37 19.34 17.62
C ALA A 85 -7.64 20.02 17.05
N THR A 86 -7.54 21.30 16.68
CA THR A 86 -8.66 22.09 16.14
C THR A 86 -8.92 21.84 14.65
N SER A 87 -8.06 21.08 13.97
CA SER A 87 -8.33 20.60 12.62
C SER A 87 -9.50 19.63 12.59
N TRP A 88 -9.84 18.98 13.71
CA TRP A 88 -10.96 18.06 13.81
C TRP A 88 -12.28 18.80 14.08
N SER A 89 -13.35 18.36 13.44
CA SER A 89 -14.72 18.84 13.69
C SER A 89 -15.72 17.68 13.60
N ALA A 90 -16.69 17.65 14.52
CA ALA A 90 -17.81 16.70 14.47
C ALA A 90 -18.85 17.08 13.41
N GLU A 91 -18.91 18.35 13.05
CA GLU A 91 -19.84 18.89 12.05
C GLU A 91 -19.07 19.55 10.91
N ARG A 92 -19.64 19.48 9.72
CA ARG A 92 -19.09 20.17 8.55
C ARG A 92 -19.15 21.67 8.75
N ARG A 93 -18.08 22.37 8.39
CA ARG A 93 -17.96 23.83 8.44
C ARG A 93 -17.16 24.36 7.26
N GLN A 94 -17.21 25.67 7.06
CA GLN A 94 -16.36 26.33 6.08
C GLN A 94 -14.88 26.24 6.45
N VAL A 95 -14.02 26.21 5.43
CA VAL A 95 -12.56 26.25 5.57
C VAL A 95 -12.15 27.64 6.06
N GLN A 96 -11.38 27.70 7.14
CA GLN A 96 -10.94 28.93 7.78
C GLN A 96 -9.53 29.28 7.28
N HIS A 97 -9.45 29.91 6.11
CA HIS A 97 -8.18 30.28 5.49
C HIS A 97 -7.32 31.22 6.36
N GLU A 98 -7.95 32.06 7.18
CA GLU A 98 -7.25 32.97 8.11
C GLU A 98 -6.42 32.21 9.16
N ARG A 99 -6.77 30.95 9.44
CA ARG A 99 -6.04 30.07 10.36
C ARG A 99 -5.01 29.19 9.65
N GLY A 100 -4.88 29.32 8.33
CA GLY A 100 -4.00 28.49 7.52
C GLY A 100 -4.60 27.13 7.13
N GLU A 101 -5.91 26.95 7.24
CA GLU A 101 -6.59 25.75 6.72
C GLU A 101 -6.61 25.77 5.19
N ILE A 102 -6.26 24.64 4.57
CA ILE A 102 -6.08 24.55 3.11
C ILE A 102 -7.08 23.62 2.41
N GLY A 103 -7.95 22.94 3.17
CA GLY A 103 -8.90 22.00 2.60
C GLY A 103 -9.93 21.52 3.60
N GLU A 104 -10.88 20.73 3.09
CA GLU A 104 -11.90 20.02 3.85
C GLU A 104 -11.77 18.53 3.50
N TRP A 105 -11.44 17.72 4.50
CA TRP A 105 -11.28 16.27 4.38
C TRP A 105 -12.30 15.55 5.26
N VAL A 106 -12.52 14.28 5.01
CA VAL A 106 -13.34 13.40 5.87
C VAL A 106 -12.48 12.31 6.47
N LEU A 107 -12.67 12.07 7.76
CA LEU A 107 -12.06 10.97 8.49
C LEU A 107 -13.15 10.00 8.95
N ILE A 108 -12.92 8.71 8.77
CA ILE A 108 -13.85 7.65 9.21
C ILE A 108 -13.16 6.71 10.20
N ASP A 109 -13.89 6.20 11.19
CA ASP A 109 -13.35 5.12 12.04
C ASP A 109 -13.51 3.75 11.37
N GLY A 110 -12.86 3.59 10.22
CA GLY A 110 -12.96 2.43 9.36
C GLY A 110 -11.62 2.01 8.77
N SER A 111 -11.64 0.91 8.03
CA SER A 111 -10.48 0.47 7.26
C SER A 111 -10.22 1.38 6.04
N PRO A 112 -9.01 1.35 5.47
CA PRO A 112 -8.68 2.06 4.23
C PRO A 112 -9.62 1.70 3.07
N THR A 113 -9.93 0.41 2.94
CA THR A 113 -10.91 -0.13 1.98
C THR A 113 -12.30 0.49 2.17
N THR A 114 -12.72 0.64 3.43
CA THR A 114 -13.99 1.30 3.75
C THR A 114 -13.93 2.77 3.35
N ALA A 115 -12.81 3.45 3.57
CA ALA A 115 -12.62 4.86 3.22
C ALA A 115 -12.74 5.08 1.71
N THR A 116 -12.14 4.21 0.89
CA THR A 116 -12.31 4.23 -0.57
C THR A 116 -13.77 4.11 -0.96
N ASN A 117 -14.48 3.09 -0.47
CA ASN A 117 -15.85 2.86 -0.89
C ASN A 117 -16.80 3.96 -0.41
N VAL A 118 -16.67 4.38 0.86
CA VAL A 118 -17.43 5.49 1.43
C VAL A 118 -17.23 6.76 0.63
N GLY A 119 -15.97 7.10 0.31
CA GLY A 119 -15.64 8.26 -0.50
C GLY A 119 -16.27 8.19 -1.89
N LEU A 120 -16.13 7.06 -2.61
CA LEU A 120 -16.63 6.93 -3.98
C LEU A 120 -18.15 7.07 -4.11
N PHE A 121 -18.91 6.64 -3.10
CA PHE A 121 -20.36 6.45 -3.22
C PHE A 121 -21.22 7.29 -2.27
N ASN A 122 -20.62 8.08 -1.37
CA ASN A 122 -21.36 8.91 -0.42
C ASN A 122 -20.84 10.37 -0.40
N ALA A 123 -20.18 10.81 -1.46
CA ALA A 123 -19.59 12.14 -1.52
C ALA A 123 -20.64 13.27 -1.44
N ASP A 124 -21.86 13.02 -1.92
CA ASP A 124 -23.02 13.90 -1.79
C ASP A 124 -23.45 14.06 -0.32
N LEU A 125 -23.47 12.96 0.45
CA LEU A 125 -23.74 12.99 1.89
C LEU A 125 -22.63 13.72 2.65
N LEU A 126 -21.38 13.45 2.30
CA LEU A 126 -20.20 13.95 3.02
C LEU A 126 -19.90 15.42 2.73
N PHE A 127 -19.98 15.84 1.46
CA PHE A 127 -19.55 17.15 0.97
C PHE A 127 -20.72 18.00 0.42
N GLY A 128 -21.96 17.52 0.52
CA GLY A 128 -23.17 18.17 0.02
C GLY A 128 -23.53 17.74 -1.41
N ALA A 129 -24.83 17.71 -1.70
CA ALA A 129 -25.40 17.13 -2.92
C ALA A 129 -24.91 17.76 -4.23
N ASP A 130 -24.57 19.05 -4.20
CA ASP A 130 -24.13 19.79 -5.39
C ASP A 130 -22.61 19.67 -5.66
N SER A 131 -21.83 19.21 -4.67
CA SER A 131 -20.37 19.20 -4.75
C SER A 131 -19.84 18.03 -5.59
N HIS A 132 -20.42 16.83 -5.41
CA HIS A 132 -19.93 15.59 -6.01
C HIS A 132 -21.09 14.63 -6.31
N PRO A 133 -21.84 14.83 -7.43
CA PRO A 133 -23.00 14.00 -7.72
C PRO A 133 -22.59 12.56 -8.05
N VAL A 134 -23.18 11.61 -7.34
CA VAL A 134 -23.10 10.15 -7.61
C VAL A 134 -24.37 9.75 -8.35
N GLN A 135 -24.25 9.13 -9.53
CA GLN A 135 -25.40 8.70 -10.32
C GLN A 135 -25.39 7.19 -10.54
N ARG A 136 -26.57 6.57 -10.54
CA ARG A 136 -26.71 5.18 -10.98
C ARG A 136 -26.67 5.14 -12.51
N ASN A 137 -25.78 4.32 -13.08
CA ASN A 137 -25.75 4.09 -14.51
C ASN A 137 -26.65 2.88 -14.84
N LEU A 138 -27.95 3.15 -14.97
CA LEU A 138 -28.97 2.11 -15.22
C LEU A 138 -28.82 1.43 -16.61
N SER A 139 -27.94 1.93 -17.47
CA SER A 139 -27.73 1.42 -18.83
C SER A 139 -26.37 0.73 -19.02
N ALA A 140 -25.61 0.48 -17.95
CA ALA A 140 -24.30 -0.15 -18.05
C ALA A 140 -24.40 -1.59 -18.60
N THR A 141 -23.69 -1.86 -19.69
CA THR A 141 -23.41 -3.22 -20.18
C THR A 141 -22.04 -3.68 -19.66
N PRO A 142 -21.90 -4.95 -19.22
CA PRO A 142 -20.62 -5.51 -18.82
C PRO A 142 -19.53 -5.25 -19.87
N PRO A 143 -18.29 -4.90 -19.47
CA PRO A 143 -17.73 -4.90 -18.12
C PRO A 143 -17.91 -3.59 -17.33
N GLN A 144 -18.68 -2.61 -17.83
CA GLN A 144 -18.85 -1.32 -17.15
C GLN A 144 -19.65 -1.50 -15.85
N PRO A 145 -19.23 -0.86 -14.74
CA PRO A 145 -19.97 -0.94 -13.48
C PRO A 145 -21.37 -0.29 -13.63
N PRO A 146 -22.41 -0.83 -12.99
CA PRO A 146 -23.77 -0.27 -13.02
C PRO A 146 -23.93 1.02 -12.18
N PHE A 147 -22.83 1.55 -11.67
CA PHE A 147 -22.79 2.73 -10.80
C PHE A 147 -21.69 3.67 -11.31
N ALA A 148 -21.95 4.98 -11.32
CA ALA A 148 -20.94 5.99 -11.61
C ALA A 148 -20.43 6.58 -10.29
N SER A 149 -19.12 6.46 -10.03
CA SER A 149 -18.46 7.18 -8.94
C SER A 149 -18.29 8.66 -9.29
N PHE A 150 -18.21 9.52 -8.27
CA PHE A 150 -17.86 10.92 -8.49
C PHE A 150 -16.38 11.09 -8.90
N ALA A 151 -15.49 10.17 -8.51
CA ALA A 151 -14.07 10.20 -8.84
C ALA A 151 -13.77 9.43 -10.12
N ASP A 152 -12.74 9.88 -10.84
CA ASP A 152 -12.20 9.22 -12.03
C ASP A 152 -10.93 8.41 -11.71
N LEU A 153 -10.26 8.73 -10.61
CA LEU A 153 -9.02 8.13 -10.14
C LEU A 153 -9.04 7.99 -8.61
N VAL A 154 -8.66 6.83 -8.09
CA VAL A 154 -8.31 6.64 -6.69
C VAL A 154 -6.80 6.64 -6.55
N VAL A 155 -6.27 7.44 -5.64
CA VAL A 155 -4.85 7.36 -5.23
C VAL A 155 -4.81 6.99 -3.76
N SER A 156 -4.14 5.89 -3.43
CA SER A 156 -3.96 5.42 -2.06
C SER A 156 -2.51 5.60 -1.63
N GLY A 157 -2.26 6.44 -0.61
CA GLY A 157 -0.93 6.74 -0.07
C GLY A 157 -0.56 8.24 -0.13
N PRO A 158 0.74 8.60 -0.08
CA PRO A 158 1.87 7.68 0.02
C PRO A 158 1.93 7.03 1.40
N ASN A 159 2.08 5.71 1.44
CA ASN A 159 2.26 4.97 2.69
C ASN A 159 3.63 5.25 3.34
N PHE A 160 3.67 5.36 4.66
CA PHE A 160 4.87 5.45 5.48
C PHE A 160 5.56 4.08 5.58
N GLY A 161 6.13 3.64 4.48
CA GLY A 161 6.72 2.32 4.30
C GLY A 161 6.50 1.79 2.90
N ARG A 162 7.32 0.82 2.52
CA ARG A 162 7.20 0.12 1.23
C ARG A 162 6.22 -1.04 1.29
N ASN A 163 5.60 -1.33 0.15
CA ASN A 163 4.77 -2.51 -0.08
C ASN A 163 5.36 -3.33 -1.24
N THR A 164 6.60 -3.82 -1.05
CA THR A 164 7.30 -4.69 -2.01
C THR A 164 7.14 -6.16 -1.65
N GLY A 165 6.85 -6.99 -2.64
CA GLY A 165 6.67 -8.42 -2.52
C GLY A 165 5.26 -8.84 -2.10
N THR A 166 4.88 -10.06 -2.52
CA THR A 166 3.53 -10.63 -2.39
C THR A 166 2.98 -10.61 -0.96
N ALA A 167 3.75 -11.03 0.03
CA ALA A 167 3.31 -11.10 1.42
C ALA A 167 2.94 -9.71 1.98
N PHE A 168 3.75 -8.67 1.72
CA PHE A 168 3.41 -7.32 2.17
C PHE A 168 2.29 -6.72 1.34
N ALA A 169 2.33 -6.91 0.02
CA ALA A 169 1.32 -6.39 -0.88
C ALA A 169 -0.09 -6.91 -0.54
N LEU A 170 -0.22 -8.21 -0.26
CA LEU A 170 -1.49 -8.83 0.11
C LEU A 170 -1.95 -8.50 1.54
N SER A 171 -1.07 -8.04 2.42
CA SER A 171 -1.43 -7.51 3.74
C SER A 171 -1.65 -5.99 3.76
N SER A 172 -1.28 -5.28 2.69
CA SER A 172 -1.24 -3.82 2.66
C SER A 172 -2.64 -3.20 2.64
N GLY A 173 -2.89 -2.29 3.60
CA GLY A 173 -4.08 -1.45 3.59
C GLY A 173 -4.06 -0.45 2.43
N THR A 174 -2.88 0.07 2.09
CA THR A 174 -2.68 0.97 0.95
C THR A 174 -3.13 0.31 -0.37
N LEU A 175 -2.66 -0.91 -0.65
CA LEU A 175 -3.07 -1.67 -1.83
C LEU A 175 -4.52 -2.12 -1.76
N GLY A 176 -5.00 -2.55 -0.60
CA GLY A 176 -6.41 -2.91 -0.40
C GLY A 176 -7.35 -1.76 -0.75
N ALA A 177 -7.04 -0.54 -0.31
CA ALA A 177 -7.81 0.66 -0.64
C ALA A 177 -7.81 0.97 -2.14
N ALA A 178 -6.67 0.84 -2.84
CA ALA A 178 -6.60 1.06 -4.29
C ALA A 178 -7.35 -0.05 -5.07
N LEU A 179 -7.14 -1.32 -4.73
CA LEU A 179 -7.81 -2.45 -5.36
C LEU A 179 -9.34 -2.41 -5.13
N SER A 180 -9.80 -1.88 -4.00
CA SER A 180 -11.22 -1.61 -3.78
C SER A 180 -11.77 -0.56 -4.75
N GLY A 181 -10.98 0.45 -5.12
CA GLY A 181 -11.34 1.42 -6.15
C GLY A 181 -11.44 0.77 -7.52
N SER A 182 -10.49 -0.10 -7.85
CA SER A 182 -10.51 -0.91 -9.07
C SER A 182 -11.75 -1.80 -9.18
N LEU A 183 -12.14 -2.46 -8.09
CA LEU A 183 -13.35 -3.28 -8.02
C LEU A 183 -14.64 -2.45 -8.10
N ALA A 184 -14.58 -1.16 -7.77
CA ALA A 184 -15.64 -0.19 -8.03
C ALA A 184 -15.64 0.34 -9.48
N GLY A 185 -14.74 -0.15 -10.34
CA GLY A 185 -14.59 0.27 -11.74
C GLY A 185 -13.84 1.58 -11.92
N VAL A 186 -13.08 2.03 -10.91
CA VAL A 186 -12.30 3.28 -10.94
C VAL A 186 -10.82 2.94 -11.10
N LYS A 187 -10.13 3.66 -12.00
CA LYS A 187 -8.68 3.57 -12.13
C LYS A 187 -8.03 3.87 -10.79
N SER A 188 -7.07 3.05 -10.36
CA SER A 188 -6.52 3.15 -9.01
C SER A 188 -5.00 3.02 -8.96
N ILE A 189 -4.34 3.82 -8.13
CA ILE A 189 -2.88 3.79 -7.94
C ILE A 189 -2.60 3.72 -6.44
N ALA A 190 -1.86 2.70 -6.00
CA ALA A 190 -1.26 2.65 -4.66
C ALA A 190 0.16 3.22 -4.71
N VAL A 191 0.51 4.08 -3.76
CA VAL A 191 1.83 4.72 -3.65
C VAL A 191 2.43 4.40 -2.29
N SER A 192 3.70 4.01 -2.24
CA SER A 192 4.39 3.58 -1.03
C SER A 192 5.82 4.11 -1.00
N TYR A 193 6.23 4.72 0.12
CA TYR A 193 7.56 5.31 0.27
C TYR A 193 8.47 4.37 1.08
N GLY A 194 9.45 3.80 0.39
CA GLY A 194 10.45 2.92 0.97
C GLY A 194 11.49 3.70 1.75
N HIS A 195 11.45 3.57 3.07
CA HIS A 195 12.48 4.11 3.95
C HIS A 195 13.58 3.07 4.18
N PHE A 196 14.80 3.55 4.43
CA PHE A 196 15.99 2.72 4.65
C PHE A 196 16.65 3.03 5.99
N ALA A 197 16.97 2.00 6.77
CA ALA A 197 17.61 2.14 8.07
C ALA A 197 19.13 2.10 7.91
N GLY A 198 19.85 3.13 8.37
CA GLY A 198 21.31 3.17 8.30
C GLY A 198 21.83 2.92 6.87
N ASN A 199 22.75 1.95 6.72
CA ASN A 199 23.36 1.58 5.43
C ASN A 199 22.55 0.56 4.63
N SER A 200 21.29 0.26 4.99
CA SER A 200 20.46 -0.70 4.23
C SER A 200 19.90 -0.14 2.91
N GLY A 201 20.13 1.14 2.63
CA GLY A 201 19.73 1.80 1.39
C GLY A 201 20.81 1.79 0.31
N PRO A 202 20.50 2.36 -0.86
CA PRO A 202 21.45 2.53 -1.95
C PRO A 202 22.68 3.31 -1.47
N GLN A 203 23.86 2.74 -1.63
CA GLN A 203 25.11 3.38 -1.22
C GLN A 203 25.50 4.49 -2.20
N ARG A 204 25.77 5.71 -1.71
CA ARG A 204 26.40 6.74 -2.55
C ARG A 204 27.78 6.25 -2.96
N PRO A 205 28.16 6.33 -4.25
CA PRO A 205 29.55 6.16 -4.65
C PRO A 205 30.40 7.13 -3.83
N ALA A 206 31.43 6.61 -3.16
CA ALA A 206 32.39 7.48 -2.48
C ALA A 206 33.10 8.32 -3.56
N PHE A 207 32.85 9.63 -3.59
CA PHE A 207 33.68 10.52 -4.38
C PHE A 207 35.09 10.47 -3.81
N PRO A 208 36.14 10.23 -4.61
CA PRO A 208 37.49 10.39 -4.12
C PRO A 208 37.66 11.83 -3.62
N PRO A 209 38.30 12.06 -2.45
CA PRO A 209 38.55 13.41 -1.98
C PRO A 209 39.34 14.19 -3.04
N PRO A 210 39.15 15.52 -3.17
CA PRO A 210 39.91 16.31 -4.12
C PRO A 210 41.40 16.11 -3.82
N THR A 211 42.12 15.59 -4.81
CA THR A 211 43.54 15.27 -4.72
C THR A 211 44.33 16.57 -4.55
N SER A 212 44.73 16.88 -3.31
CA SER A 212 45.82 17.81 -3.08
C SER A 212 47.09 17.18 -3.65
N SER A 213 47.66 17.84 -4.65
CA SER A 213 48.88 17.45 -5.35
C SER A 213 50.08 17.27 -4.43
N SER A 214 50.68 16.08 -4.43
CA SER A 214 52.14 15.91 -4.31
C SER A 214 52.60 14.52 -4.80
N SER A 215 53.45 14.58 -5.82
CA SER A 215 54.35 13.59 -6.44
C SER A 215 54.66 12.25 -5.73
N SER A 216 54.46 11.12 -6.43
CA SER A 216 55.50 10.31 -7.11
C SER A 216 55.31 8.76 -7.06
N SER A 217 55.58 8.15 -8.23
CA SER A 217 55.96 6.74 -8.54
C SER A 217 54.97 5.56 -8.42
N SER A 218 54.57 5.11 -9.62
CA SER A 218 54.60 3.74 -10.17
C SER A 218 53.53 2.69 -9.81
N THR A 219 52.77 2.34 -10.86
CA THR A 219 52.25 1.02 -11.25
C THR A 219 51.03 0.45 -10.52
N SER A 220 49.85 0.63 -11.11
CA SER A 220 49.04 -0.45 -11.71
C SER A 220 47.66 0.09 -12.07
N THR A 221 47.34 0.01 -13.36
CA THR A 221 46.05 0.37 -13.92
C THR A 221 45.01 -0.64 -13.43
N THR A 222 44.17 -0.23 -12.48
CA THR A 222 42.89 -0.90 -12.22
C THR A 222 41.80 0.15 -12.34
N ASN A 223 40.91 -0.05 -13.31
CA ASN A 223 39.67 0.71 -13.45
C ASN A 223 38.90 0.64 -12.12
N PRO A 224 38.19 1.71 -11.68
CA PRO A 224 37.22 1.55 -10.62
C PRO A 224 36.13 0.61 -11.15
N ALA A 225 36.13 -0.63 -10.67
CA ALA A 225 35.08 -1.58 -10.97
C ALA A 225 33.78 -1.01 -10.40
N ASN A 226 32.80 -0.77 -11.27
CA ASN A 226 31.40 -0.69 -10.88
C ASN A 226 31.06 -2.04 -10.24
N THR A 227 31.07 -2.11 -8.91
CA THR A 227 30.57 -3.28 -8.20
C THR A 227 29.05 -3.19 -8.17
N THR A 228 28.40 -3.97 -9.03
CA THR A 228 26.97 -4.33 -8.96
C THR A 228 26.66 -5.29 -7.80
N GLU A 229 27.47 -5.27 -6.74
CA GLU A 229 27.32 -6.17 -5.60
C GLU A 229 26.12 -5.72 -4.75
N PRO A 230 25.15 -6.59 -4.48
CA PRO A 230 23.96 -6.25 -3.70
C PRO A 230 24.32 -5.89 -2.26
N VAL A 231 23.53 -4.98 -1.69
CA VAL A 231 23.67 -4.45 -0.33
C VAL A 231 23.69 -5.59 0.70
N GLN A 232 24.76 -5.68 1.50
CA GLN A 232 24.79 -6.51 2.71
C GLN A 232 23.85 -5.87 3.75
N THR A 233 22.75 -6.55 4.08
CA THR A 233 21.82 -6.11 5.11
C THR A 233 22.11 -6.78 6.45
N ASP A 234 21.97 -6.03 7.55
CA ASP A 234 22.13 -6.54 8.91
C ASP A 234 20.87 -7.34 9.32
N PRO A 235 20.96 -8.67 9.51
CA PRO A 235 19.83 -9.52 9.84
C PRO A 235 19.27 -9.29 11.26
N SER A 236 19.95 -8.51 12.11
CA SER A 236 19.64 -8.37 13.54
C SER A 236 18.58 -7.31 13.88
N ALA A 237 18.06 -6.57 12.91
CA ALA A 237 17.03 -5.54 13.11
C ALA A 237 15.62 -6.16 13.37
N GLY A 238 15.44 -6.76 14.55
CA GLY A 238 14.25 -7.49 15.00
C GLY A 238 13.11 -6.65 15.58
N HIS A 239 13.02 -5.36 15.24
CA HIS A 239 11.85 -4.53 15.52
C HIS A 239 11.40 -3.88 14.21
N ILE A 240 10.17 -3.34 14.13
CA ILE A 240 9.83 -2.34 13.10
C ILE A 240 10.77 -1.16 13.36
N VAL A 241 12.00 -1.22 12.86
CA VAL A 241 12.92 -0.09 12.87
C VAL A 241 12.31 0.84 11.85
N ARG A 242 11.51 1.79 12.34
CA ARG A 242 11.22 2.99 11.58
C ARG A 242 12.58 3.54 11.23
N SER A 243 12.93 3.42 9.97
CA SER A 243 14.10 4.10 9.42
C SER A 243 13.98 5.57 9.81
N PRO A 244 15.09 6.25 10.14
CA PRO A 244 15.03 7.69 10.42
C PRO A 244 14.29 8.39 9.26
N PRO A 245 13.48 9.43 9.55
CA PRO A 245 12.79 10.18 8.51
C PRO A 245 13.80 10.64 7.46
N ALA A 246 13.41 10.56 6.20
CA ALA A 246 14.28 11.00 5.12
C ALA A 246 14.49 12.51 5.25
N PRO A 247 15.62 13.06 4.78
CA PRO A 247 15.80 14.50 4.72
C PRO A 247 14.66 15.14 3.93
N GLU A 248 14.15 16.30 4.36
CA GLU A 248 13.00 17.00 3.76
C GLU A 248 13.12 17.17 2.24
N HIS A 249 14.33 17.48 1.75
CA HIS A 249 14.61 17.57 0.31
C HIS A 249 14.32 16.25 -0.45
N VAL A 250 14.62 15.09 0.15
CA VAL A 250 14.37 13.77 -0.47
C VAL A 250 12.87 13.48 -0.48
N GLU A 251 12.15 13.84 0.58
CA GLU A 251 10.68 13.71 0.62
C GLU A 251 10.00 14.59 -0.43
N GLN A 252 10.52 15.80 -0.65
CA GLN A 252 10.03 16.69 -1.70
C GLN A 252 10.30 16.08 -3.10
N LEU A 253 11.51 15.59 -3.36
CA LEU A 253 11.83 14.89 -4.62
C LEU A 253 10.90 13.69 -4.86
N ALA A 254 10.62 12.91 -3.81
CA ALA A 254 9.71 11.78 -3.87
C ALA A 254 8.29 12.21 -4.22
N THR A 255 7.79 13.28 -3.59
CA THR A 255 6.46 13.85 -3.83
C THR A 255 6.35 14.34 -5.28
N ASP A 256 7.31 15.14 -5.74
CA ASP A 256 7.32 15.69 -7.10
C ASP A 256 7.39 14.58 -8.16
N LEU A 257 8.22 13.56 -7.92
CA LEU A 257 8.34 12.41 -8.81
C LEU A 257 7.05 11.57 -8.82
N THR A 258 6.44 11.37 -7.65
CA THR A 258 5.15 10.65 -7.52
C THR A 258 4.08 11.33 -8.34
N VAL A 259 3.96 12.66 -8.25
CA VAL A 259 2.99 13.44 -9.01
C VAL A 259 3.21 13.26 -10.52
N ARG A 260 4.46 13.32 -11.00
CA ARG A 260 4.79 13.07 -12.41
C ARG A 260 4.43 11.65 -12.86
N ILE A 261 4.69 10.65 -12.03
CA ILE A 261 4.35 9.25 -12.31
C ILE A 261 2.82 9.08 -12.38
N VAL A 262 2.09 9.57 -11.38
CA VAL A 262 0.63 9.48 -11.32
C VAL A 262 -0.01 10.18 -12.52
N GLN A 263 0.48 11.36 -12.89
CA GLN A 263 0.04 12.08 -14.09
C GLN A 263 0.30 11.26 -15.36
N ARG A 264 1.51 10.71 -15.52
CA ARG A 264 1.88 9.87 -16.67
C ARG A 264 0.99 8.63 -16.79
N LEU A 265 0.74 7.93 -15.68
CA LEU A 265 -0.13 6.74 -15.65
C LEU A 265 -1.58 7.10 -15.96
N TRP A 266 -2.08 8.24 -15.48
CA TRP A 266 -3.41 8.74 -15.84
C TRP A 266 -3.52 9.04 -17.35
N ASP A 267 -2.54 9.77 -17.88
CA ASP A 267 -2.49 10.20 -19.27
C ASP A 267 -2.27 9.05 -20.24
N GLU A 268 -1.66 7.95 -19.81
CA GLU A 268 -1.31 6.79 -20.64
C GLU A 268 -1.71 5.46 -19.99
N TRP A 269 -2.88 5.43 -19.36
CA TRP A 269 -3.40 4.23 -18.70
C TRP A 269 -3.46 3.04 -19.66
N GLU A 270 -2.84 1.93 -19.30
CA GLU A 270 -2.75 0.74 -20.15
C GLU A 270 -4.02 -0.10 -20.09
N ASP A 271 -4.41 -0.67 -21.24
CA ASP A 271 -5.55 -1.57 -21.33
C ASP A 271 -5.31 -2.84 -20.49
N GLY A 272 -6.36 -3.26 -19.76
CA GLY A 272 -6.31 -4.43 -18.89
C GLY A 272 -5.70 -4.18 -17.50
N VAL A 273 -4.98 -3.07 -17.29
CA VAL A 273 -4.47 -2.72 -15.95
C VAL A 273 -5.59 -2.07 -15.14
N GLN A 274 -5.87 -2.62 -13.96
CA GLN A 274 -6.90 -2.09 -13.06
C GLN A 274 -6.32 -1.25 -11.93
N CYS A 275 -5.12 -1.61 -11.47
CA CYS A 275 -4.40 -0.91 -10.41
C CYS A 275 -2.91 -0.85 -10.72
N TYR A 276 -2.24 0.25 -10.38
CA TYR A 276 -0.78 0.32 -10.33
C TYR A 276 -0.28 0.37 -8.89
N SER A 277 0.77 -0.39 -8.57
CA SER A 277 1.52 -0.26 -7.32
C SER A 277 2.84 0.45 -7.58
N VAL A 278 3.04 1.62 -6.97
CA VAL A 278 4.23 2.46 -7.11
C VAL A 278 5.00 2.46 -5.80
N ASN A 279 6.22 1.91 -5.80
CA ASN A 279 7.14 1.98 -4.67
C ASN A 279 8.28 2.96 -4.99
N VAL A 280 8.36 4.05 -4.21
CA VAL A 280 9.37 5.10 -4.37
C VAL A 280 10.42 4.97 -3.24
N PRO A 281 11.72 4.85 -3.55
CA PRO A 281 12.76 4.79 -2.53
C PRO A 281 13.07 6.19 -2.02
N LEU A 282 12.91 6.44 -0.72
CA LEU A 282 13.35 7.69 -0.11
C LEU A 282 14.87 7.66 0.05
N SER A 283 15.57 8.01 -1.02
CA SER A 283 17.01 7.97 -1.14
C SER A 283 17.53 9.12 -2.01
N TRP A 284 18.82 9.41 -1.92
CA TRP A 284 19.53 10.38 -2.77
C TRP A 284 19.43 10.06 -4.27
N THR A 285 19.16 8.80 -4.62
CA THR A 285 18.97 8.37 -6.02
C THR A 285 17.78 9.03 -6.71
N LEU A 286 16.89 9.70 -5.97
CA LEU A 286 15.81 10.50 -6.52
C LEU A 286 16.26 11.81 -7.18
N GLU A 287 17.51 12.24 -6.98
CA GLU A 287 18.12 13.36 -7.72
C GLU A 287 18.23 13.02 -9.22
N GLU A 288 18.49 11.75 -9.56
CA GLU A 288 18.53 11.20 -10.92
C GLU A 288 17.70 9.90 -11.00
N PRO A 289 16.36 10.01 -10.96
CA PRO A 289 15.52 8.85 -10.70
C PRO A 289 15.46 7.91 -11.90
N LYS A 290 15.60 6.61 -11.62
CA LYS A 290 15.25 5.54 -12.56
C LYS A 290 13.91 4.93 -12.18
N ILE A 291 13.08 4.65 -13.18
CA ILE A 291 11.73 4.11 -13.01
C ILE A 291 11.62 2.84 -13.84
N TYR A 292 11.23 1.73 -13.22
CA TYR A 292 11.13 0.43 -13.86
C TYR A 292 9.71 -0.13 -13.76
N TRP A 293 9.25 -0.71 -14.87
CA TRP A 293 8.19 -1.70 -14.82
C TRP A 293 8.73 -2.97 -14.18
N THR A 294 8.05 -3.46 -13.16
CA THR A 294 8.51 -4.61 -12.37
C THR A 294 7.39 -5.62 -12.15
N ARG A 295 7.78 -6.87 -11.92
CA ARG A 295 6.92 -7.90 -11.32
C ARG A 295 7.00 -7.84 -9.80
N MET A 296 5.98 -8.35 -9.12
CA MET A 296 6.03 -8.49 -7.67
C MET A 296 6.98 -9.63 -7.29
N TRP A 297 7.81 -9.42 -6.27
CA TRP A 297 8.63 -10.49 -5.71
C TRP A 297 7.80 -11.49 -4.91
N GLU A 298 7.94 -12.77 -5.21
CA GLU A 298 7.18 -13.86 -4.57
C GLU A 298 7.78 -14.25 -3.21
N ASN A 299 7.56 -13.43 -2.18
CA ASN A 299 7.92 -13.76 -0.80
C ASN A 299 6.78 -14.43 -0.03
N LEU A 300 7.15 -15.21 0.98
CA LEU A 300 6.23 -15.95 1.86
C LEU A 300 6.31 -15.42 3.29
N TYR A 301 5.24 -15.58 4.06
CA TYR A 301 5.27 -15.25 5.48
C TYR A 301 6.17 -16.22 6.26
N PRO A 302 7.11 -15.70 7.07
CA PRO A 302 7.77 -16.49 8.09
C PRO A 302 6.87 -16.60 9.33
N ARG A 303 7.43 -17.02 10.47
CA ARG A 303 6.73 -16.96 11.75
C ARG A 303 6.45 -15.50 12.16
N LEU A 304 5.21 -15.06 12.01
CA LEU A 304 4.80 -13.67 12.33
C LEU A 304 4.50 -13.44 13.81
N PHE A 305 4.34 -14.50 14.60
CA PHE A 305 3.97 -14.41 16.02
C PHE A 305 5.02 -15.09 16.90
N LYS A 306 5.36 -14.46 18.02
CA LYS A 306 6.19 -15.06 19.07
C LYS A 306 5.38 -15.24 20.36
N GLN A 307 5.77 -16.23 21.14
CA GLN A 307 5.22 -16.40 22.49
C GLN A 307 5.70 -15.26 23.38
N VAL A 308 4.78 -14.77 24.22
CA VAL A 308 5.05 -13.75 25.23
C VAL A 308 5.23 -14.44 26.58
N THR A 309 6.28 -14.08 27.32
CA THR A 309 6.49 -14.57 28.69
C THR A 309 5.58 -13.83 29.69
N ALA A 310 5.42 -14.38 30.90
CA ALA A 310 4.65 -13.70 31.95
C ALA A 310 5.24 -12.32 32.29
N ASP A 311 6.57 -12.20 32.31
CA ASP A 311 7.28 -10.95 32.60
C ASP A 311 7.12 -9.92 31.47
N GLU A 312 7.17 -10.35 30.21
CA GLU A 312 6.90 -9.48 29.05
C GLU A 312 5.45 -8.97 29.08
N LEU A 313 4.50 -9.83 29.48
CA LEU A 313 3.09 -9.46 29.62
C LEU A 313 2.89 -8.41 30.72
N ALA A 314 3.46 -8.63 31.91
CA ALA A 314 3.40 -7.68 33.02
C ALA A 314 4.06 -6.34 32.66
N THR A 315 5.17 -6.38 31.93
CA THR A 315 5.86 -5.17 31.43
C THR A 315 5.01 -4.41 30.43
N ALA A 316 4.33 -5.11 29.51
CA ALA A 316 3.41 -4.49 28.55
C ALA A 316 2.22 -3.82 29.25
N GLU A 317 1.64 -4.46 30.28
CA GLU A 317 0.57 -3.86 31.11
C GLU A 317 1.05 -2.59 31.82
N ALA A 318 2.23 -2.64 32.46
CA ALA A 318 2.79 -1.48 33.15
C ALA A 318 3.06 -0.29 32.21
N ARG A 319 3.33 -0.56 30.92
CA ARG A 319 3.53 0.45 29.87
C ARG A 319 2.23 0.90 29.19
N GLY A 320 1.07 0.40 29.63
CA GLY A 320 -0.23 0.74 29.05
C GLY A 320 -0.40 0.26 27.61
N GLN A 321 0.37 -0.75 27.18
CA GLN A 321 0.18 -1.33 25.84
C GLN A 321 -1.16 -2.09 25.79
N PRO A 322 -1.91 -1.99 24.69
CA PRO A 322 -3.20 -2.64 24.58
C PRO A 322 -3.02 -4.17 24.60
N ILE A 323 -3.39 -4.78 25.72
CA ILE A 323 -3.60 -6.21 25.78
C ILE A 323 -4.99 -6.49 25.27
N VAL A 324 -5.09 -7.26 24.19
CA VAL A 324 -6.37 -7.75 23.68
C VAL A 324 -6.95 -8.70 24.72
N ARG A 325 -7.75 -8.14 25.63
CA ARG A 325 -8.61 -8.90 26.52
C ARG A 325 -9.79 -9.33 25.68
N SER A 326 -10.10 -10.62 25.64
CA SER A 326 -11.35 -11.02 24.98
C SER A 326 -12.47 -10.23 25.64
N GLU A 327 -13.39 -9.69 24.83
CA GLU A 327 -14.65 -9.21 25.36
C GLU A 327 -15.20 -10.26 26.33
N ARG A 328 -15.81 -9.82 27.44
CA ARG A 328 -16.23 -10.69 28.55
C ARG A 328 -17.39 -11.58 28.11
N ASP A 329 -17.13 -12.52 27.22
CA ASP A 329 -17.93 -13.72 27.07
C ASP A 329 -17.59 -14.58 28.28
N SER A 330 -18.43 -14.49 29.31
CA SER A 330 -18.17 -14.94 30.68
C SER A 330 -17.99 -16.46 30.81
N THR A 331 -18.09 -17.20 29.71
CA THR A 331 -17.92 -18.65 29.63
C THR A 331 -16.50 -19.08 29.26
N ARG A 332 -15.65 -18.17 28.75
CA ARG A 332 -14.31 -18.52 28.26
C ARG A 332 -13.28 -18.56 29.41
N PRO A 333 -12.53 -19.66 29.60
CA PRO A 333 -11.46 -19.71 30.59
C PRO A 333 -10.31 -18.76 30.23
N GLN A 334 -9.58 -18.29 31.25
CA GLN A 334 -8.41 -17.43 31.05
C GLN A 334 -7.32 -18.16 30.26
N PRO A 335 -6.77 -17.56 29.19
CA PRO A 335 -5.70 -18.17 28.43
C PRO A 335 -4.41 -18.22 29.25
N LYS A 336 -3.67 -19.35 29.16
CA LYS A 336 -2.33 -19.50 29.76
C LYS A 336 -1.20 -19.17 28.77
N LEU A 337 -1.50 -19.17 27.48
CA LEU A 337 -0.55 -18.94 26.40
C LEU A 337 -0.93 -17.64 25.67
N HIS A 338 0.03 -16.75 25.55
CA HIS A 338 -0.11 -15.50 24.83
C HIS A 338 0.89 -15.44 23.67
N LEU A 339 0.40 -15.01 22.51
CA LEU A 339 1.21 -14.74 21.33
C LEU A 339 1.10 -13.26 21.00
N THR A 340 2.19 -12.64 20.56
CA THR A 340 2.20 -11.27 20.04
C THR A 340 2.67 -11.27 18.59
N PHE A 341 2.09 -10.37 17.80
CA PHE A 341 2.57 -10.10 16.45
C PHE A 341 3.98 -9.49 16.54
N ALA A 342 4.95 -10.13 15.90
CA ALA A 342 6.37 -9.81 15.92
C ALA A 342 7.05 -10.36 14.66
N PRO A 343 6.76 -9.81 13.47
CA PRO A 343 7.36 -10.28 12.23
C PRO A 343 8.88 -10.02 12.20
N PRO A 344 9.70 -10.96 11.68
CA PRO A 344 11.12 -10.75 11.48
C PRO A 344 11.35 -9.83 10.27
N MET A 345 11.23 -8.51 10.49
CA MET A 345 11.22 -7.52 9.41
C MET A 345 12.48 -7.54 8.54
N GLY A 346 13.66 -7.81 9.12
CA GLY A 346 14.93 -7.86 8.38
C GLY A 346 14.89 -8.79 7.17
N CYS A 347 14.61 -10.08 7.38
CA CYS A 347 14.58 -11.05 6.28
C CYS A 347 13.38 -10.88 5.34
N MET A 348 12.26 -10.35 5.85
CA MET A 348 11.07 -10.11 5.02
C MET A 348 11.27 -8.95 4.05
N LEU A 349 11.98 -7.89 4.48
CA LEU A 349 12.16 -6.67 3.72
C LEU A 349 13.45 -6.67 2.90
N ALA A 350 14.50 -7.38 3.31
CA ALA A 350 15.78 -7.42 2.61
C ALA A 350 16.24 -8.87 2.42
N PRO A 351 15.69 -9.58 1.41
CA PRO A 351 16.20 -10.90 1.08
C PRO A 351 17.63 -10.81 0.57
N GLU A 352 18.40 -11.89 0.77
CA GLU A 352 19.77 -11.99 0.24
C GLU A 352 19.79 -11.98 -1.30
N ALA A 353 18.81 -12.66 -1.91
CA ALA A 353 18.62 -12.63 -3.35
C ALA A 353 17.67 -11.50 -3.74
N LEU A 354 18.07 -10.70 -4.74
CA LEU A 354 17.26 -9.64 -5.35
C LEU A 354 16.99 -10.01 -6.81
N PRO A 355 15.96 -10.83 -7.12
CA PRO A 355 15.73 -11.30 -8.48
C PRO A 355 15.46 -10.11 -9.41
N GLU A 356 16.26 -9.99 -10.48
CA GLU A 356 16.16 -8.88 -11.41
C GLU A 356 14.74 -8.73 -12.01
N GLY A 357 14.32 -7.47 -12.19
CA GLY A 357 12.99 -7.11 -12.67
C GLY A 357 11.88 -7.20 -11.62
N THR A 358 12.18 -7.57 -10.38
CA THR A 358 11.22 -7.50 -9.27
C THR A 358 11.15 -6.13 -8.61
N ASP A 359 10.04 -5.85 -7.94
CA ASP A 359 9.82 -4.64 -7.14
C ASP A 359 10.85 -4.49 -6.01
N ILE A 360 11.19 -5.58 -5.32
CA ILE A 360 12.24 -5.58 -4.30
C ILE A 360 13.61 -5.24 -4.89
N TRP A 361 13.96 -5.81 -6.05
CA TRP A 361 15.23 -5.55 -6.72
C TRP A 361 15.37 -4.08 -7.10
N ALA A 362 14.34 -3.50 -7.73
CA ALA A 362 14.36 -2.09 -8.10
C ALA A 362 14.50 -1.20 -6.86
N LEU A 363 13.70 -1.45 -5.83
CA LEU A 363 13.70 -0.61 -4.64
C LEU A 363 15.01 -0.68 -3.85
N MET A 364 15.61 -1.87 -3.69
CA MET A 364 16.89 -2.03 -3.00
C MET A 364 18.06 -1.41 -3.77
N ASN A 365 17.92 -1.25 -5.09
CA ASN A 365 18.88 -0.48 -5.91
C ASN A 365 18.58 1.02 -5.96
N GLY A 366 17.56 1.50 -5.25
CA GLY A 366 17.22 2.92 -5.18
C GLY A 366 16.43 3.42 -6.40
N TRP A 367 15.77 2.52 -7.11
CA TRP A 367 14.94 2.86 -8.26
C TRP A 367 13.46 2.73 -7.92
N VAL A 368 12.64 3.50 -8.63
CA VAL A 368 11.18 3.41 -8.50
C VAL A 368 10.69 2.14 -9.19
N SER A 369 9.87 1.39 -8.48
CA SER A 369 9.16 0.22 -9.00
C SER A 369 7.71 0.59 -9.33
N VAL A 370 7.24 0.19 -10.51
CA VAL A 370 5.83 0.26 -10.90
C VAL A 370 5.35 -1.13 -11.32
N VAL A 371 4.39 -1.69 -10.58
CA VAL A 371 3.78 -2.99 -10.85
C VAL A 371 2.37 -2.79 -11.41
N ARG A 372 2.05 -3.51 -12.50
CA ARG A 372 0.70 -3.58 -13.07
C ARG A 372 -0.10 -4.66 -12.35
N LEU A 373 -1.29 -4.33 -11.87
CA LEU A 373 -2.14 -5.24 -11.11
C LEU A 373 -3.55 -5.33 -11.69
N CYS A 374 -4.14 -6.52 -11.54
CA CYS A 374 -5.57 -6.77 -11.67
C CYS A 374 -6.12 -7.04 -10.27
N ALA A 375 -7.31 -6.51 -9.97
CA ALA A 375 -8.01 -6.74 -8.72
C ALA A 375 -8.81 -8.05 -8.79
N ASN A 376 -8.11 -9.17 -8.95
CA ASN A 376 -8.71 -10.49 -8.92
C ASN A 376 -7.78 -11.52 -8.29
N TYR A 377 -8.38 -12.58 -7.76
CA TYR A 377 -7.68 -13.83 -7.55
C TYR A 377 -7.80 -14.63 -8.84
N ALA A 378 -6.79 -14.53 -9.70
CA ALA A 378 -6.72 -15.37 -10.90
C ALA A 378 -6.70 -16.85 -10.48
N HIS A 379 -7.44 -17.69 -11.21
CA HIS A 379 -7.42 -19.13 -11.03
C HIS A 379 -6.16 -19.70 -11.67
N VAL A 380 -5.71 -20.87 -11.19
CA VAL A 380 -4.63 -21.61 -11.84
C VAL A 380 -5.24 -22.31 -13.05
N ASP A 381 -4.88 -21.89 -14.25
CA ASP A 381 -5.16 -22.66 -15.45
C ASP A 381 -4.42 -24.00 -15.34
N GLY A 382 -5.15 -25.12 -15.50
CA GLY A 382 -4.52 -26.43 -15.59
C GLY A 382 -3.52 -26.46 -16.76
N PRO A 383 -2.53 -27.38 -16.76
CA PRO A 383 -1.62 -27.52 -17.89
C PRO A 383 -2.45 -27.65 -19.17
N ALA A 384 -2.19 -26.78 -20.15
CA ALA A 384 -2.99 -26.60 -21.35
C ALA A 384 -3.09 -27.89 -22.18
N SER A 385 -4.02 -28.78 -21.83
CA SER A 385 -4.53 -29.80 -22.74
C SER A 385 -5.85 -29.29 -23.31
N SER A 386 -5.78 -28.85 -24.56
CA SER A 386 -6.84 -28.95 -25.58
C SER A 386 -8.28 -28.99 -25.06
N SER A 387 -9.03 -27.89 -25.26
CA SER A 387 -10.50 -27.89 -25.38
C SER A 387 -11.22 -28.94 -24.52
N ALA A 388 -11.03 -28.92 -23.20
CA ALA A 388 -11.71 -29.84 -22.31
C ALA A 388 -12.85 -29.08 -21.63
N SER A 389 -14.06 -29.33 -22.14
CA SER A 389 -15.32 -29.25 -21.42
C SER A 389 -15.10 -29.44 -19.92
N ALA A 390 -15.65 -28.54 -19.09
CA ALA A 390 -15.65 -28.63 -17.62
C ALA A 390 -15.61 -30.10 -17.17
N GLN A 391 -14.42 -30.61 -16.85
CA GLN A 391 -14.27 -31.99 -16.43
C GLN A 391 -15.04 -32.07 -15.12
N LYS A 392 -16.15 -32.81 -15.10
CA LYS A 392 -16.85 -33.07 -13.86
C LYS A 392 -15.86 -33.78 -12.95
N LEU A 393 -15.49 -33.13 -11.85
CA LEU A 393 -14.58 -33.65 -10.82
C LEU A 393 -14.96 -35.08 -10.38
N GLU A 394 -16.25 -35.45 -10.49
CA GLU A 394 -16.78 -36.80 -10.24
C GLU A 394 -16.07 -37.89 -11.07
N GLN A 395 -15.68 -37.60 -12.32
CA GLN A 395 -15.14 -38.61 -13.23
C GLN A 395 -13.67 -38.96 -12.91
N ALA A 396 -12.87 -37.95 -12.56
CA ALA A 396 -11.49 -38.14 -12.10
C ALA A 396 -11.40 -38.93 -10.78
N TRP A 397 -12.42 -38.84 -9.93
CA TRP A 397 -12.50 -39.61 -8.68
C TRP A 397 -12.85 -41.08 -8.91
N THR A 398 -13.70 -41.36 -9.91
CA THR A 398 -14.14 -42.72 -10.23
C THR A 398 -12.98 -43.57 -10.76
N ASP A 399 -12.13 -42.98 -11.61
CA ASP A 399 -10.97 -43.67 -12.19
C ASP A 399 -9.89 -44.00 -11.14
N ALA A 400 -9.74 -43.15 -10.11
CA ALA A 400 -8.81 -43.41 -8.99
C ALA A 400 -9.27 -44.56 -8.09
N ALA A 401 -10.58 -44.82 -7.99
CA ALA A 401 -11.14 -45.91 -7.18
C ALA A 401 -11.01 -47.28 -7.86
N VAL A 402 -10.95 -47.34 -9.19
CA VAL A 402 -10.85 -48.60 -9.96
C VAL A 402 -9.44 -49.22 -9.91
N VAL A 403 -8.41 -48.44 -9.58
CA VAL A 403 -7.01 -48.93 -9.52
C VAL A 403 -6.70 -49.66 -8.19
N ALA A 404 -7.56 -49.53 -7.18
CA ALA A 404 -7.36 -50.12 -5.86
C ALA A 404 -8.18 -51.41 -5.66
N ASP A 405 -8.12 -52.36 -6.59
CA ASP A 405 -8.82 -53.65 -6.44
C ASP A 405 -7.88 -54.72 -5.84
N GLY A 406 -8.04 -54.95 -4.54
CA GLY A 406 -7.28 -55.95 -3.79
C GLY A 406 -7.64 -56.11 -2.30
N ALA A 407 -8.64 -55.38 -1.76
CA ALA A 407 -9.08 -55.57 -0.38
C ALA A 407 -10.60 -55.36 -0.23
N PRO A 408 -11.28 -56.14 0.64
CA PRO A 408 -12.74 -56.14 0.73
C PRO A 408 -13.29 -54.85 1.35
N GLN A 409 -14.30 -54.29 0.67
CA GLN A 409 -15.04 -53.08 1.03
C GLN A 409 -15.66 -53.17 2.42
N ARG A 410 -15.25 -52.26 3.32
CA ARG A 410 -16.14 -51.73 4.38
C ARG A 410 -16.61 -50.36 3.93
N ALA A 411 -17.92 -50.22 3.73
CA ALA A 411 -18.58 -48.98 3.37
C ALA A 411 -18.25 -47.87 4.39
N ALA A 412 -17.58 -46.82 3.93
CA ALA A 412 -17.43 -45.57 4.67
C ALA A 412 -18.60 -44.64 4.30
N PRO A 413 -19.15 -43.87 5.26
CA PRO A 413 -20.34 -43.05 5.04
C PRO A 413 -20.05 -41.95 4.02
N GLY A 414 -20.95 -41.83 3.03
CA GLY A 414 -20.84 -40.88 1.93
C GLY A 414 -20.69 -39.45 2.43
N THR A 415 -19.49 -38.90 2.27
CA THR A 415 -19.26 -37.46 2.48
C THR A 415 -19.58 -36.76 1.17
N ARG A 416 -20.85 -36.36 1.02
CA ARG A 416 -21.32 -35.57 -0.11
C ARG A 416 -20.96 -34.11 0.17
N TRP A 417 -19.85 -33.64 -0.36
CA TRP A 417 -19.54 -32.21 -0.38
C TRP A 417 -20.48 -31.57 -1.39
N MET A 418 -21.43 -30.77 -0.91
CA MET A 418 -22.28 -29.95 -1.77
C MET A 418 -21.43 -28.82 -2.36
N LEU A 419 -21.47 -28.70 -3.69
CA LEU A 419 -20.93 -27.56 -4.45
C LEU A 419 -21.67 -26.26 -4.09
#